data_AF-A0A6S6SC11-F1
#
_entry.id   AF-A0A6S6SC11-F1
#
_cell.length_a   1.000
_cell.length_b   1.000
_cell.length_c   1.000
_cell.angle_alpha   90.00
_cell.angle_beta   90.00
_cell.angle_gamma   90.00
#
_symmetry.space_group_name_H-M   'P 1'
#
loop_
_entity.id
_entity.type
_entity.pdbx_description
1 polymer ?
#
loop_
_entity_poly.entity_id
_entity_poly.type
_entity_poly.pdbx_seq_one_letter_code
_entity_poly.pdbx_strand_id
1 'polypeptide(L)'
;MQIEGNTFSEEKVTALVDGKRVLGTYQEILEVEGAIKAYENIEKYKFDKLNDLLMAHKYMMQDIITSNGKFRTSNVGVGSHIAPPIMQVPKLMDELFDWVKKSDEHPLIKSCVFHYEFEFIHPFADGNGRVGRLWQTIILKEFKKLFLFLPVESMIKDHQIKYYKAFQKCQESGESTYFIEFMLGIILKTLNNSIKSDQKNNQKSDQKILELINKNNKITIKELSIILDMSTSGIKKVIKKLKEENRLQRLGSLKGGNWEVLKD
;
A
#
# COMPACT_ATOMS: atom_id res chain seq x y z
N MET A 1 -1.02 3.45 10.35
CA MET A 1 -0.48 4.34 11.40
C MET A 1 -1.43 5.50 11.64
N GLN A 2 -1.69 6.38 10.67
CA GLN A 2 -2.63 7.51 10.90
C GLN A 2 -4.08 7.07 11.17
N ILE A 3 -4.48 5.90 10.65
CA ILE A 3 -5.79 5.29 10.96
C ILE A 3 -5.92 4.97 12.47
N GLU A 4 -4.81 4.75 13.15
CA GLU A 4 -4.71 4.46 14.58
C GLU A 4 -4.39 5.71 15.43
N GLY A 5 -4.37 6.89 14.82
CA GLY A 5 -4.16 8.16 15.53
C GLY A 5 -2.71 8.67 15.56
N ASN A 6 -1.77 7.99 14.91
CA ASN A 6 -0.40 8.52 14.73
C ASN A 6 -0.46 9.82 13.91
N THR A 7 0.24 10.88 14.35
CA THR A 7 0.14 12.20 13.73
C THR A 7 1.16 12.48 12.62
N PHE A 8 2.07 11.53 12.33
CA PHE A 8 3.14 11.76 11.38
C PHE A 8 2.60 11.93 9.95
N SER A 9 3.10 12.94 9.25
CA SER A 9 2.86 13.14 7.83
C SER A 9 3.72 12.19 6.99
N GLU A 10 3.36 12.03 5.72
CA GLU A 10 4.18 11.29 4.75
C GLU A 10 5.61 11.84 4.69
N GLU A 11 5.78 13.16 4.72
CA GLU A 11 7.10 13.81 4.75
C GLU A 11 7.93 13.38 5.98
N LYS A 12 7.32 13.30 7.16
CA LYS A 12 8.01 12.83 8.37
C LYS A 12 8.36 11.35 8.30
N VAL A 13 7.46 10.52 7.77
CA VAL A 13 7.73 9.09 7.57
C VAL A 13 8.89 8.91 6.58
N THR A 14 8.88 9.62 5.45
CA THR A 14 9.97 9.61 4.46
C THR A 14 11.28 10.08 5.08
N ALA A 15 11.26 11.15 5.88
CA ALA A 15 12.46 11.61 6.59
C ALA A 15 13.03 10.55 7.53
N LEU A 16 12.19 9.80 8.26
CA LEU A 16 12.64 8.66 9.07
C LEU A 16 13.27 7.55 8.23
N VAL A 17 12.64 7.18 7.11
CA VAL A 17 13.18 6.16 6.19
C VAL A 17 14.54 6.59 5.63
N ASP A 18 14.73 7.88 5.36
CA ASP A 18 16.00 8.46 4.91
C ASP A 18 17.06 8.55 6.03
N GLY A 19 16.74 8.12 7.26
CA GLY A 19 17.63 8.23 8.43
C GLY A 19 17.78 9.65 8.97
N LYS A 20 16.87 10.58 8.61
CA LYS A 20 16.86 11.96 9.12
C LYS A 20 16.15 12.02 10.48
N ARG A 21 16.53 13.00 11.29
CA ARG A 21 15.84 13.27 12.55
C ARG A 21 14.47 13.88 12.29
N VAL A 22 13.45 13.42 13.03
CA VAL A 22 12.10 13.97 13.01
C VAL A 22 11.64 14.32 14.42
N LEU A 23 10.76 15.31 14.52
CA LEU A 23 10.11 15.69 15.77
C LEU A 23 8.78 14.93 15.92
N GLY A 24 8.58 14.31 17.07
CA GLY A 24 7.37 13.58 17.44
C GLY A 24 7.53 12.89 18.79
N THR A 25 6.47 12.25 19.28
CA THR A 25 6.58 11.44 20.49
C THR A 25 7.44 10.20 20.22
N TYR A 26 8.06 9.67 21.27
CA TYR A 26 8.85 8.44 21.16
C TYR A 26 8.00 7.28 20.62
N GLN A 27 6.75 7.17 21.09
CA GLN A 27 5.82 6.13 20.65
C GLN A 27 5.50 6.23 19.15
N GLU A 28 5.24 7.44 18.63
CA GLU A 28 4.94 7.61 17.19
C GLU A 28 6.12 7.23 16.28
N ILE A 29 7.36 7.47 16.74
CA ILE A 29 8.57 7.07 16.01
C ILE A 29 8.66 5.54 15.98
N LEU A 30 8.55 4.89 17.14
CA LEU A 30 8.61 3.42 17.25
C LEU A 30 7.51 2.72 16.43
N GLU A 31 6.33 3.32 16.39
CA GLU A 31 5.22 2.91 15.56
C GLU A 31 5.56 2.88 14.06
N VAL A 32 6.23 3.93 13.57
CA VAL A 32 6.68 4.00 12.16
C VAL A 32 7.82 3.01 11.91
N GLU A 33 8.81 2.93 12.80
CA GLU A 33 9.93 2.00 12.67
C GLU A 33 9.48 0.53 12.68
N GLY A 34 8.57 0.16 13.59
CA GLY A 34 7.99 -1.18 13.65
C GLY A 34 7.22 -1.52 12.38
N ALA A 35 6.45 -0.57 11.83
CA ALA A 35 5.80 -0.75 10.54
C ALA A 35 6.82 -0.97 9.42
N ILE A 36 7.89 -0.17 9.33
CA ILE A 36 8.96 -0.35 8.33
C ILE A 36 9.56 -1.75 8.44
N LYS A 37 9.98 -2.18 9.64
CA LYS A 37 10.55 -3.53 9.88
C LYS A 37 9.59 -4.64 9.43
N ALA A 38 8.30 -4.49 9.69
CA ALA A 38 7.30 -5.47 9.26
C ALA A 38 7.18 -5.53 7.73
N TYR A 39 7.12 -4.39 7.03
CA TYR A 39 6.99 -4.32 5.57
C TYR A 39 8.29 -4.70 4.83
N GLU A 40 9.47 -4.43 5.37
CA GLU A 40 10.75 -4.89 4.78
C GLU A 40 10.84 -6.42 4.71
N ASN A 41 10.15 -7.11 5.61
CA ASN A 41 10.10 -8.57 5.65
C ASN A 41 8.88 -9.14 4.90
N ILE A 42 8.11 -8.33 4.16
CA ILE A 42 6.84 -8.75 3.54
C ILE A 42 6.99 -9.94 2.59
N GLU A 43 8.14 -10.06 1.91
CA GLU A 43 8.42 -11.16 0.98
C GLU A 43 8.73 -12.50 1.68
N LYS A 44 9.01 -12.49 2.99
CA LYS A 44 9.29 -13.70 3.77
C LYS A 44 8.01 -14.34 4.31
N TYR A 45 6.95 -13.56 4.49
CA TYR A 45 5.71 -14.07 5.05
C TYR A 45 4.91 -14.86 4.02
N LYS A 46 4.34 -15.97 4.46
CA LYS A 46 3.34 -16.74 3.74
C LYS A 46 1.97 -16.46 4.34
N PHE A 47 1.04 -16.04 3.48
CA PHE A 47 -0.32 -15.64 3.87
C PHE A 47 -1.09 -16.75 4.61
N ASP A 48 -0.75 -18.03 4.38
CA ASP A 48 -1.37 -19.22 4.95
C ASP A 48 -0.68 -19.72 6.24
N LYS A 49 0.26 -18.96 6.82
CA LYS A 49 1.00 -19.35 8.02
C LYS A 49 0.73 -18.41 9.19
N LEU A 50 0.06 -18.94 10.22
CA LEU A 50 -0.20 -18.21 11.46
C LEU A 50 1.10 -17.73 12.14
N ASN A 51 2.16 -18.54 12.12
CA ASN A 51 3.45 -18.16 12.67
C ASN A 51 4.07 -16.94 11.97
N ASP A 52 3.83 -16.77 10.68
CA ASP A 52 4.33 -15.61 9.94
C ASP A 52 3.54 -14.35 10.33
N LEU A 53 2.25 -14.50 10.66
CA LEU A 53 1.43 -13.40 11.21
C LEU A 53 1.89 -13.00 12.60
N LEU A 54 2.21 -13.97 13.46
CA LEU A 54 2.83 -13.70 14.77
C LEU A 54 4.19 -13.01 14.61
N MET A 55 5.00 -13.42 13.63
CA MET A 55 6.28 -12.78 13.32
C MET A 55 6.11 -11.35 12.81
N ALA A 56 5.13 -11.11 11.93
CA ALA A 56 4.81 -9.77 11.45
C ALA A 56 4.36 -8.85 12.60
N HIS A 57 3.47 -9.34 13.48
CA HIS A 57 3.09 -8.62 14.69
C HIS A 57 4.30 -8.37 15.61
N LYS A 58 5.21 -9.34 15.74
CA LYS A 58 6.44 -9.15 16.51
C LYS A 58 7.24 -7.97 15.99
N TYR A 59 7.58 -7.94 14.69
CA TYR A 59 8.32 -6.83 14.11
C TYR A 59 7.60 -5.48 14.26
N MET A 60 6.28 -5.49 14.13
CA MET A 60 5.47 -4.28 14.24
C MET A 60 5.42 -3.70 15.65
N MET A 61 5.49 -4.55 16.68
CA MET A 61 5.15 -4.19 18.05
C MET A 61 6.28 -4.40 19.07
N GLN A 62 7.41 -4.99 18.67
CA GLN A 62 8.49 -5.40 19.58
C GLN A 62 9.07 -4.30 20.45
N ASP A 63 9.11 -3.07 19.94
CA ASP A 63 9.69 -1.93 20.62
C ASP A 63 8.61 -1.11 21.37
N ILE A 64 7.34 -1.50 21.27
CA ILE A 64 6.17 -0.79 21.82
C ILE A 64 5.55 -1.56 23.01
N ILE A 65 5.39 -2.88 22.87
CA ILE A 65 4.76 -3.74 23.89
C ILE A 65 5.53 -5.04 24.08
N THR A 66 5.44 -5.61 25.28
CA THR A 66 6.11 -6.88 25.65
C THR A 66 5.37 -8.13 25.16
N SER A 67 4.05 -8.03 24.92
CA SER A 67 3.19 -9.11 24.40
C SER A 67 3.28 -9.28 22.88
N ASN A 68 4.32 -8.71 22.25
CA ASN A 68 4.54 -8.81 20.81
C ASN A 68 4.67 -10.28 20.33
N GLY A 69 4.05 -10.58 19.19
CA GLY A 69 4.11 -11.88 18.53
C GLY A 69 3.35 -12.99 19.26
N LYS A 70 2.45 -12.63 20.17
CA LYS A 70 1.64 -13.57 20.96
C LYS A 70 0.21 -13.07 21.03
N PHE A 71 -0.74 -13.99 21.07
CA PHE A 71 -2.13 -13.64 21.32
C PHE A 71 -2.29 -12.99 22.70
N ARG A 72 -3.32 -12.15 22.82
CA ARG A 72 -3.65 -11.46 24.07
C ARG A 72 -3.93 -12.45 25.21
N THR A 73 -3.62 -12.00 26.43
CA THR A 73 -3.82 -12.76 27.68
C THR A 73 -5.00 -12.26 28.51
N SER A 74 -5.78 -11.32 27.98
CA SER A 74 -7.01 -10.80 28.58
C SER A 74 -8.11 -10.61 27.52
N ASN A 75 -9.35 -10.41 27.98
CA ASN A 75 -10.44 -9.95 27.14
C ASN A 75 -10.23 -8.46 26.79
N VAL A 76 -10.60 -8.08 25.57
CA VAL A 76 -10.44 -6.72 25.03
C VAL A 76 -11.71 -6.28 24.32
N GLY A 77 -11.93 -4.96 24.25
CA GLY A 77 -13.00 -4.35 23.49
C GLY A 77 -12.45 -3.26 22.57
N VAL A 78 -13.14 -3.01 21.46
CA VAL A 78 -12.73 -2.06 20.42
C VAL A 78 -13.92 -1.18 20.09
N GLY A 79 -13.92 0.05 20.61
CA GLY A 79 -15.11 0.89 20.56
C GLY A 79 -16.29 0.20 21.26
N SER A 80 -17.38 -0.03 20.53
CA SER A 80 -18.57 -0.75 21.03
C SER A 80 -18.49 -2.27 20.87
N HIS A 81 -17.47 -2.79 20.20
CA HIS A 81 -17.30 -4.23 19.97
C HIS A 81 -16.65 -4.91 21.16
N ILE A 82 -17.24 -6.01 21.61
CA ILE A 82 -16.61 -6.92 22.56
C ILE A 82 -16.00 -8.06 21.75
N ALA A 83 -14.67 -8.14 21.73
CA ALA A 83 -13.98 -9.21 21.02
C ALA A 83 -14.31 -10.58 21.64
N PRO A 84 -14.21 -11.68 20.88
CA PRO A 84 -14.46 -13.03 21.40
C PRO A 84 -13.70 -13.32 22.70
N PRO A 85 -14.20 -14.20 23.57
CA PRO A 85 -13.49 -14.58 24.78
C PRO A 85 -12.08 -15.10 24.47
N ILE A 86 -11.09 -14.74 25.28
CA ILE A 86 -9.69 -15.12 25.09
C ILE A 86 -9.50 -16.62 24.78
N MET A 87 -10.24 -17.49 25.49
CA MET A 87 -10.13 -18.94 25.32
C MET A 87 -10.49 -19.43 23.91
N GLN A 88 -11.20 -18.62 23.12
CA GLN A 88 -11.59 -18.94 21.75
C GLN A 88 -10.59 -18.43 20.71
N VAL A 89 -9.74 -17.46 21.06
CA VAL A 89 -8.83 -16.80 20.10
C VAL A 89 -7.95 -17.80 19.34
N PRO A 90 -7.26 -18.76 19.99
CA PRO A 90 -6.41 -19.71 19.26
C PRO A 90 -7.20 -20.52 18.23
N LYS A 91 -8.36 -21.04 18.63
CA LYS A 91 -9.23 -21.84 17.76
C LYS A 91 -9.75 -21.01 16.57
N LEU A 92 -10.26 -19.81 16.82
CA LEU A 92 -10.79 -18.93 15.76
C LEU A 92 -9.71 -18.52 14.76
N MET A 93 -8.49 -18.26 15.24
CA MET A 93 -7.36 -17.96 14.37
C MET A 93 -6.93 -19.18 13.54
N ASP A 94 -6.92 -20.38 14.12
CA ASP A 94 -6.63 -21.61 13.38
C ASP A 94 -7.70 -21.87 12.30
N GLU A 95 -8.98 -21.69 12.63
CA GLU A 95 -10.10 -21.82 11.68
C GLU A 95 -10.01 -20.79 10.54
N LEU A 96 -9.70 -19.53 10.86
CA LEU A 96 -9.52 -18.48 9.86
C LEU A 96 -8.36 -18.79 8.90
N PHE A 97 -7.22 -19.25 9.43
CA PHE A 97 -6.07 -19.62 8.59
C PHE A 97 -6.33 -20.88 7.76
N ASP A 98 -7.06 -21.86 8.30
CA ASP A 98 -7.49 -23.04 7.54
C ASP A 98 -8.43 -22.65 6.39
N TRP A 99 -9.38 -21.74 6.65
CA TRP A 99 -10.27 -21.19 5.63
C TRP A 99 -9.49 -20.46 4.54
N VAL A 100 -8.57 -19.55 4.90
CA VAL A 100 -7.76 -18.80 3.91
C VAL A 100 -6.96 -19.75 3.01
N LYS A 101 -6.42 -20.82 3.59
CA LYS A 101 -5.62 -21.83 2.89
C LYS A 101 -6.46 -22.67 1.91
N LYS A 102 -7.68 -23.06 2.29
CA LYS A 102 -8.52 -24.00 1.53
C LYS A 102 -9.56 -23.35 0.63
N SER A 103 -9.93 -22.10 0.90
CA SER A 103 -10.99 -21.40 0.19
C SER A 103 -10.64 -21.20 -1.29
N ASP A 104 -11.60 -21.46 -2.17
CA ASP A 104 -11.50 -21.21 -3.61
C ASP A 104 -11.98 -19.79 -4.01
N GLU A 105 -12.31 -18.96 -3.02
CA GLU A 105 -12.74 -17.58 -3.25
C GLU A 105 -11.66 -16.76 -3.95
N HIS A 106 -12.10 -15.82 -4.80
CA HIS A 106 -11.19 -14.92 -5.49
C HIS A 106 -10.31 -14.16 -4.48
N PRO A 107 -8.99 -14.01 -4.70
CA PRO A 107 -8.08 -13.40 -3.71
C PRO A 107 -8.49 -12.02 -3.20
N LEU A 108 -9.17 -11.22 -4.03
CA LEU A 108 -9.78 -9.94 -3.60
C LEU A 108 -10.80 -10.15 -2.47
N ILE A 109 -11.76 -11.06 -2.65
CA ILE A 109 -12.77 -11.41 -1.65
C ILE A 109 -12.10 -12.03 -0.42
N LYS A 110 -11.22 -13.00 -0.64
CA LYS A 110 -10.47 -13.69 0.42
C LYS A 110 -9.72 -12.69 1.32
N SER A 111 -9.07 -11.69 0.73
CA SER A 111 -8.35 -10.65 1.48
C SER A 111 -9.30 -9.81 2.35
N CYS A 112 -10.50 -9.49 1.85
CA CYS A 112 -11.49 -8.69 2.57
C CYS A 112 -12.15 -9.48 3.71
N VAL A 113 -12.50 -10.74 3.47
CA VAL A 113 -13.02 -11.65 4.51
C VAL A 113 -11.99 -11.81 5.62
N PHE A 114 -10.73 -12.12 5.26
CA PHE A 114 -9.67 -12.24 6.26
C PHE A 114 -9.53 -10.97 7.11
N HIS A 115 -9.48 -9.80 6.46
CA HIS A 115 -9.33 -8.53 7.15
C HIS A 115 -10.50 -8.29 8.12
N TYR A 116 -11.74 -8.55 7.71
CA TYR A 116 -12.90 -8.44 8.61
C TYR A 116 -12.82 -9.40 9.79
N GLU A 117 -12.65 -10.70 9.53
CA GLU A 117 -12.64 -11.74 10.57
C GLU A 117 -11.49 -11.54 11.56
N PHE A 118 -10.32 -11.16 11.06
CA PHE A 118 -9.17 -10.87 11.90
C PHE A 118 -9.42 -9.70 12.86
N GLU A 119 -9.99 -8.59 12.36
CA GLU A 119 -10.35 -7.44 13.19
C GLU A 119 -11.45 -7.79 14.21
N PHE A 120 -12.40 -8.65 13.82
CA PHE A 120 -13.47 -9.15 14.69
C PHE A 120 -12.93 -10.01 15.83
N ILE A 121 -12.05 -10.99 15.53
CA ILE A 121 -11.40 -11.85 16.52
C ILE A 121 -10.53 -11.03 17.48
N HIS A 122 -9.87 -10.00 16.93
CA HIS A 122 -8.99 -9.08 17.65
C HIS A 122 -7.94 -9.84 18.51
N PRO A 123 -7.06 -10.64 17.86
CA PRO A 123 -6.25 -11.64 18.56
C PRO A 123 -5.13 -11.06 19.43
N PHE A 124 -4.75 -9.80 19.22
CA PHE A 124 -3.64 -9.14 19.92
C PHE A 124 -4.12 -8.08 20.92
N ALA A 125 -3.25 -7.74 21.88
CA ALA A 125 -3.53 -6.70 22.87
C ALA A 125 -3.51 -5.28 22.27
N ASP A 126 -2.70 -5.07 21.24
CA ASP A 126 -2.64 -3.87 20.41
C ASP A 126 -2.08 -4.28 19.03
N GLY A 127 -2.20 -3.43 18.02
CA GLY A 127 -1.60 -3.64 16.70
C GLY A 127 -2.51 -4.36 15.70
N ASN A 128 -3.71 -4.79 16.09
CA ASN A 128 -4.65 -5.52 15.24
C ASN A 128 -4.90 -4.79 13.90
N GLY A 129 -5.42 -3.55 13.94
CA GLY A 129 -5.65 -2.73 12.74
C GLY A 129 -4.47 -2.66 11.77
N ARG A 130 -3.25 -2.56 12.31
CA ARG A 130 -2.01 -2.45 11.51
C ARG A 130 -1.63 -3.79 10.89
N VAL A 131 -1.72 -4.88 11.64
CA VAL A 131 -1.44 -6.24 11.16
C VAL A 131 -2.52 -6.71 10.19
N GLY A 132 -3.80 -6.41 10.43
CA GLY A 132 -4.92 -6.77 9.55
C GLY A 132 -4.76 -6.22 8.14
N ARG A 133 -4.41 -4.93 8.02
CA ARG A 133 -4.10 -4.32 6.71
C ARG A 133 -2.84 -4.87 6.06
N LEU A 134 -1.77 -5.08 6.83
CA LEU A 134 -0.56 -5.73 6.31
C LEU A 134 -0.89 -7.11 5.75
N TRP A 135 -1.70 -7.91 6.46
CA TRP A 135 -2.06 -9.25 6.02
C TRP A 135 -2.98 -9.24 4.80
N GLN A 136 -3.89 -8.26 4.69
CA GLN A 136 -4.66 -8.05 3.46
C GLN A 136 -3.72 -7.82 2.26
N THR A 137 -2.72 -6.97 2.42
CA THR A 137 -1.69 -6.71 1.39
C THR A 137 -0.90 -7.98 1.06
N ILE A 138 -0.57 -8.80 2.06
CA ILE A 138 0.11 -10.10 1.87
C ILE A 138 -0.75 -11.09 1.07
N ILE A 139 -2.06 -11.18 1.34
CA ILE A 139 -2.96 -12.03 0.54
C ILE A 139 -3.05 -11.52 -0.91
N LEU A 140 -3.15 -10.20 -1.10
CA LEU A 140 -3.30 -9.60 -2.42
C LEU A 140 -2.03 -9.70 -3.29
N LYS A 141 -0.83 -9.60 -2.70
CA LYS A 141 0.42 -9.70 -3.47
C LYS A 141 0.62 -11.08 -4.10
N GLU A 142 0.12 -12.15 -3.47
CA GLU A 142 0.17 -13.52 -3.99
C GLU A 142 -0.66 -13.66 -5.27
N PHE A 143 -1.73 -12.87 -5.39
CA PHE A 143 -2.48 -12.76 -6.63
C PHE A 143 -1.77 -11.90 -7.67
N LYS A 144 -1.37 -10.68 -7.30
CA LYS A 144 -0.61 -9.76 -8.17
C LYS A 144 0.37 -8.92 -7.35
N LYS A 145 1.67 -8.99 -7.67
CA LYS A 145 2.71 -8.19 -7.01
C LYS A 145 2.46 -6.68 -7.01
N LEU A 146 1.65 -6.16 -7.93
CA LEU A 146 1.31 -4.73 -7.99
C LEU A 146 0.66 -4.22 -6.69
N PHE A 147 -0.04 -5.09 -5.95
CA PHE A 147 -0.71 -4.73 -4.70
C PHE A 147 0.27 -4.32 -3.59
N LEU A 148 1.55 -4.70 -3.67
CA LEU A 148 2.60 -4.20 -2.77
C LEU A 148 2.79 -2.69 -2.85
N PHE A 149 2.42 -2.08 -3.98
CA PHE A 149 2.69 -0.67 -4.27
C PHE A 149 1.41 0.17 -4.36
N LEU A 150 0.23 -0.44 -4.14
CA LEU A 150 -1.01 0.31 -4.12
C LEU A 150 -1.22 0.94 -2.74
N PRO A 151 -1.46 2.26 -2.66
CA PRO A 151 -1.67 2.97 -1.40
C PRO A 151 -3.11 2.78 -0.89
N VAL A 152 -3.52 1.53 -0.67
CA VAL A 152 -4.87 1.17 -0.22
C VAL A 152 -5.13 1.77 1.17
N GLU A 153 -4.13 1.76 2.05
CA GLU A 153 -4.19 2.30 3.40
C GLU A 153 -4.44 3.81 3.39
N SER A 154 -3.83 4.56 2.48
CA SER A 154 -4.09 5.99 2.30
C SER A 154 -5.54 6.22 1.89
N MET A 155 -6.06 5.39 0.98
CA MET A 155 -7.46 5.45 0.58
C MET A 155 -8.42 5.06 1.71
N ILE A 156 -8.08 4.10 2.57
CA ILE A 156 -8.85 3.79 3.79
C ILE A 156 -8.84 4.99 4.74
N LYS A 157 -7.68 5.60 4.98
CA LYS A 157 -7.53 6.78 5.85
C LYS A 157 -8.46 7.92 5.41
N ASP A 158 -8.48 8.23 4.11
CA ASP A 158 -9.36 9.27 3.56
C ASP A 158 -10.86 8.94 3.73
N HIS A 159 -11.19 7.68 4.00
CA HIS A 159 -12.54 7.17 4.17
C HIS A 159 -12.74 6.51 5.55
N GLN A 160 -11.94 6.89 6.55
CA GLN A 160 -11.85 6.21 7.86
C GLN A 160 -13.21 6.08 8.57
N ILE A 161 -14.04 7.13 8.52
CA ILE A 161 -15.40 7.07 9.09
C ILE A 161 -16.25 5.99 8.41
N LYS A 162 -16.15 5.85 7.08
CA LYS A 162 -16.91 4.84 6.32
C LYS A 162 -16.35 3.44 6.59
N TYR A 163 -15.04 3.32 6.72
CA TYR A 163 -14.37 2.07 7.08
C TYR A 163 -14.88 1.51 8.41
N TYR A 164 -14.86 2.32 9.48
CA TYR A 164 -15.38 1.90 10.78
C TYR A 164 -16.90 1.65 10.76
N LYS A 165 -17.67 2.43 9.99
CA LYS A 165 -19.12 2.17 9.81
C LYS A 165 -19.39 0.85 9.09
N ALA A 166 -18.59 0.49 8.09
CA ALA A 166 -18.74 -0.80 7.39
C ALA A 166 -18.50 -1.96 8.35
N PHE A 167 -17.47 -1.85 9.20
CA PHE A 167 -17.19 -2.83 10.24
C PHE A 167 -18.33 -2.95 11.25
N GLN A 168 -18.83 -1.83 11.78
CA GLN A 168 -19.95 -1.84 12.74
C GLN A 168 -21.21 -2.50 12.17
N LYS A 169 -21.55 -2.20 10.90
CA LYS A 169 -22.72 -2.83 10.25
C LYS A 169 -22.60 -4.35 10.18
N CYS A 170 -21.42 -4.86 9.85
CA CYS A 170 -21.16 -6.29 9.78
C CYS A 170 -21.29 -6.97 11.15
N GLN A 171 -20.92 -6.28 12.23
CA GLN A 171 -21.09 -6.80 13.59
C GLN A 171 -22.57 -6.91 13.97
N GLU A 172 -23.37 -5.91 13.59
CA GLU A 172 -24.81 -5.89 13.86
C GLU A 172 -25.57 -6.95 13.05
N SER A 173 -25.15 -7.19 11.80
CA SER A 173 -25.81 -8.15 10.90
C SER A 173 -25.27 -9.58 11.01
N GLY A 174 -24.07 -9.78 11.57
CA GLY A 174 -23.38 -11.07 11.57
C GLY A 174 -22.86 -11.50 10.19
N GLU A 175 -22.73 -10.57 9.25
CA GLU A 175 -22.30 -10.83 7.88
C GLU A 175 -21.17 -9.89 7.46
N SER A 176 -20.14 -10.40 6.76
CA SER A 176 -19.01 -9.59 6.29
C SER A 176 -19.28 -8.80 5.00
N THR A 177 -20.48 -8.93 4.41
CA THR A 177 -20.82 -8.42 3.07
C THR A 177 -20.55 -6.92 2.92
N TYR A 178 -21.03 -6.08 3.84
CA TYR A 178 -20.85 -4.63 3.77
C TYR A 178 -19.37 -4.21 3.81
N PHE A 179 -18.56 -4.89 4.63
CA PHE A 179 -17.13 -4.64 4.71
C PHE A 179 -16.41 -5.06 3.43
N ILE A 180 -16.77 -6.22 2.86
CA ILE A 180 -16.24 -6.70 1.59
C ILE A 180 -16.54 -5.70 0.47
N GLU A 181 -17.80 -5.28 0.30
CA GLU A 181 -18.19 -4.30 -0.72
C GLU A 181 -17.44 -2.98 -0.56
N PHE A 182 -17.35 -2.47 0.69
CA PHE A 182 -16.60 -1.26 0.99
C PHE A 182 -15.12 -1.40 0.57
N MET A 183 -14.46 -2.48 0.99
CA MET A 183 -13.04 -2.69 0.74
C MET A 183 -12.74 -2.92 -0.74
N LEU A 184 -13.58 -3.65 -1.48
CA LEU A 184 -13.46 -3.77 -2.93
C LEU A 184 -13.62 -2.42 -3.63
N GLY A 185 -14.56 -1.58 -3.16
CA GLY A 185 -14.74 -0.22 -3.64
C GLY A 185 -13.51 0.65 -3.40
N ILE A 186 -12.87 0.52 -2.22
CA ILE A 186 -11.60 1.19 -1.91
C ILE A 186 -10.48 0.71 -2.84
N ILE A 187 -10.34 -0.61 -3.04
CA ILE A 187 -9.32 -1.17 -3.93
C ILE A 187 -9.51 -0.65 -5.36
N LEU A 188 -10.74 -0.70 -5.89
CA LEU A 188 -11.06 -0.20 -7.22
C LEU A 188 -10.77 1.30 -7.36
N LYS A 189 -11.14 2.10 -6.35
CA LYS A 189 -10.85 3.54 -6.34
C LYS A 189 -9.35 3.82 -6.31
N THR A 190 -8.60 3.04 -5.54
CA THR A 190 -7.13 3.13 -5.46
C THR A 190 -6.50 2.85 -6.83
N LEU A 191 -6.89 1.74 -7.48
CA LEU A 191 -6.43 1.37 -8.82
C LEU A 191 -6.71 2.48 -9.85
N ASN A 192 -7.93 2.99 -9.88
CA ASN A 192 -8.32 4.07 -10.81
C ASN A 192 -7.53 5.36 -10.58
N ASN A 193 -7.24 5.70 -9.32
CA ASN A 193 -6.44 6.87 -8.97
C ASN A 193 -4.98 6.69 -9.40
N SER A 194 -4.39 5.50 -9.19
CA SER A 194 -3.03 5.19 -9.63
C SER A 194 -2.90 5.32 -11.15
N ILE A 195 -3.85 4.78 -11.93
CA ILE A 195 -3.85 4.89 -13.39
C ILE A 195 -3.93 6.36 -13.84
N LYS A 196 -4.79 7.17 -13.23
CA LYS A 196 -4.93 8.60 -13.54
C LYS A 196 -3.66 9.39 -13.20
N SER A 197 -3.03 9.07 -12.07
CA SER A 197 -1.77 9.70 -11.64
C SER A 197 -0.65 9.42 -12.66
N ASP A 198 -0.52 8.17 -13.09
CA ASP A 198 0.47 7.76 -14.09
C ASP A 198 0.24 8.47 -15.44
N GLN A 199 -1.02 8.58 -15.89
CA GLN A 199 -1.36 9.32 -17.10
C GLN A 199 -0.99 10.80 -17.00
N LYS A 200 -1.28 11.44 -15.86
CA LYS A 200 -1.01 12.87 -15.63
C LYS A 200 0.50 13.14 -15.53
N ASN A 201 1.25 12.23 -14.91
CA ASN A 201 2.71 12.31 -14.85
C ASN A 201 3.34 12.13 -16.23
N ASN A 202 2.86 11.17 -17.03
CA ASN A 202 3.31 11.00 -18.41
C ASN A 202 3.03 12.26 -19.25
N GLN A 203 1.84 12.86 -19.17
CA GLN A 203 1.53 14.10 -19.88
C GLN A 203 2.47 15.26 -19.49
N LYS A 204 2.81 15.40 -18.19
CA LYS A 204 3.78 16.40 -17.74
C LYS A 204 5.19 16.13 -18.30
N SER A 205 5.62 14.87 -18.30
CA SER A 205 6.93 14.48 -18.87
C SER A 205 6.98 14.69 -20.39
N ASP A 206 5.91 14.35 -21.11
CA ASP A 206 5.75 14.62 -22.54
C ASP A 206 5.97 16.11 -22.82
N GLN A 207 5.23 16.97 -22.12
CA GLN A 207 5.29 18.42 -22.32
C GLN A 207 6.66 19.00 -21.99
N LYS A 208 7.28 18.61 -20.86
CA LYS A 208 8.63 19.06 -20.50
C LYS A 208 9.69 18.65 -21.52
N ILE A 209 9.60 17.42 -22.05
CA ILE A 209 10.53 16.95 -23.09
C ILE A 209 10.35 17.74 -24.38
N LEU A 210 9.11 17.96 -24.82
CA LEU A 210 8.82 18.78 -26.01
C LEU A 210 9.31 20.23 -25.85
N GLU A 211 9.12 20.85 -24.68
CA GLU A 211 9.62 22.19 -24.37
C GLU A 211 11.15 22.27 -24.41
N LEU A 212 11.86 21.28 -23.84
CA LEU A 212 13.31 21.22 -23.87
C LEU A 212 13.85 21.00 -25.29
N ILE A 213 13.18 20.16 -26.09
CA ILE A 213 13.54 19.92 -27.48
C ILE A 213 13.29 21.17 -28.33
N ASN A 214 12.20 21.91 -28.11
CA ASN A 214 11.94 23.18 -28.80
C ASN A 214 13.02 24.24 -28.47
N LYS A 215 13.55 24.24 -27.24
CA LYS A 215 14.67 25.12 -26.84
C LYS A 215 16.01 24.68 -27.43
N ASN A 216 16.25 23.37 -27.51
CA ASN A 216 17.48 22.81 -28.07
C ASN A 216 17.15 21.53 -28.86
N ASN A 217 17.01 21.67 -30.17
CA ASN A 217 16.67 20.57 -31.06
C ASN A 217 17.77 19.51 -31.20
N LYS A 218 18.98 19.74 -30.67
CA LYS A 218 20.08 18.77 -30.64
C LYS A 218 20.20 18.04 -29.31
N ILE A 219 19.33 18.34 -28.34
CA ILE A 219 19.42 17.78 -26.99
C ILE A 219 19.41 16.24 -27.02
N THR A 220 20.33 15.65 -26.28
CA THR A 220 20.51 14.22 -26.18
C THR A 220 19.62 13.63 -25.10
N ILE A 221 19.37 12.32 -25.18
CA ILE A 221 18.65 11.57 -24.14
C ILE A 221 19.35 11.67 -22.78
N LYS A 222 20.69 11.75 -22.78
CA LYS A 222 21.48 11.91 -21.54
C LYS A 222 21.25 13.27 -20.91
N GLU A 223 21.25 14.35 -21.70
CA GLU A 223 20.97 15.70 -21.19
C GLU A 223 19.53 15.82 -20.67
N LEU A 224 18.54 15.28 -21.40
CA LEU A 224 17.16 15.22 -20.93
C LEU A 224 17.03 14.45 -19.61
N SER A 225 17.74 13.33 -19.47
CA SER A 225 17.77 12.50 -18.26
C SER A 225 18.31 13.29 -17.06
N ILE A 226 19.38 14.07 -17.23
CA ILE A 226 19.96 14.90 -16.18
C ILE A 226 19.04 16.06 -15.81
N ILE A 227 18.51 16.81 -16.80
CA ILE A 227 17.69 18.00 -16.55
C ILE A 227 16.36 17.64 -15.88
N LEU A 228 15.75 16.51 -16.26
CA LEU A 228 14.45 16.09 -15.75
C LEU A 228 14.53 15.17 -14.54
N ASP A 229 15.74 14.81 -14.10
CA ASP A 229 15.98 13.80 -13.07
C ASP A 229 15.21 12.49 -13.33
N MET A 230 15.25 12.04 -14.59
CA MET A 230 14.57 10.82 -15.05
C MET A 230 15.60 9.80 -15.53
N SER A 231 15.31 8.51 -15.36
CA SER A 231 16.16 7.46 -15.95
C SER A 231 16.19 7.57 -17.48
N THR A 232 17.33 7.21 -18.08
CA THR A 232 17.46 7.20 -19.56
C THR A 232 16.44 6.27 -20.24
N SER A 233 16.06 5.17 -19.57
CA SER A 233 14.99 4.28 -20.01
C SER A 233 13.61 4.95 -19.98
N GLY A 234 13.34 5.77 -18.96
CA GLY A 234 12.13 6.60 -18.87
C GLY A 234 12.05 7.61 -20.02
N ILE A 235 13.12 8.36 -20.28
CA ILE A 235 13.18 9.30 -21.41
C ILE A 235 12.96 8.59 -22.75
N LYS A 236 13.60 7.43 -22.97
CA LYS A 236 13.40 6.64 -24.20
C LYS A 236 11.95 6.20 -24.39
N LYS A 237 11.27 5.79 -23.31
CA LYS A 237 9.86 5.40 -23.35
C LYS A 237 8.97 6.57 -23.76
N VAL A 238 9.21 7.75 -23.20
CA VAL A 238 8.45 8.97 -23.56
C VAL A 238 8.71 9.38 -25.01
N ILE A 239 9.97 9.41 -25.45
CA ILE A 239 10.31 9.75 -26.86
C ILE A 239 9.67 8.75 -27.84
N LYS A 240 9.69 7.45 -27.52
CA LYS A 240 9.04 6.43 -28.36
C LYS A 240 7.55 6.71 -28.50
N LYS A 241 6.87 6.97 -27.39
CA LYS A 241 5.44 7.34 -27.36
C LYS A 241 5.18 8.60 -28.19
N LEU A 242 5.94 9.68 -27.99
CA LEU A 242 5.76 10.93 -28.74
C LEU A 242 5.96 10.76 -30.27
N LYS A 243 6.83 9.83 -30.69
CA LYS A 243 6.96 9.45 -32.10
C LYS A 243 5.75 8.69 -32.62
N GLU A 244 5.25 7.72 -31.84
CA GLU A 244 4.05 6.94 -32.19
C GLU A 244 2.80 7.82 -32.27
N GLU A 245 2.73 8.88 -31.46
CA GLU A 245 1.68 9.91 -31.50
C GLU A 245 1.89 10.96 -32.60
N ASN A 246 2.94 10.85 -33.43
CA ASN A 246 3.32 11.85 -34.45
C ASN A 246 3.54 13.28 -33.89
N ARG A 247 3.96 13.40 -32.63
CA ARG A 247 4.24 14.69 -31.96
C ARG A 247 5.73 15.04 -31.95
N LEU A 248 6.59 14.08 -32.30
CA LEU A 248 8.03 14.24 -32.31
C LEU A 248 8.65 13.37 -33.40
N GLN A 249 9.61 13.89 -34.15
CA GLN A 249 10.43 13.10 -35.07
C GLN A 249 11.92 13.41 -34.94
N ARG A 250 12.76 12.53 -35.50
CA ARG A 250 14.20 12.74 -35.58
C ARG A 250 14.58 12.91 -37.05
N LEU A 251 15.16 14.05 -37.39
CA LEU A 251 15.69 14.36 -38.72
C LEU A 251 17.18 14.04 -38.77
N GLY A 252 17.61 13.25 -39.76
CA GLY A 252 19.01 12.90 -39.96
C GLY A 252 19.49 11.69 -39.14
N SER A 253 20.82 11.53 -39.04
CA SER A 253 21.44 10.33 -38.46
C SER A 253 21.29 10.26 -36.93
N LEU A 254 21.44 9.06 -36.35
CA LEU A 254 21.38 8.86 -34.90
C LEU A 254 22.42 9.68 -34.11
N LYS A 255 23.59 9.95 -34.72
CA LYS A 255 24.71 10.67 -34.10
C LYS A 255 24.75 12.17 -34.39
N GLY A 256 24.16 12.63 -35.50
CA GLY A 256 24.25 14.04 -35.94
C GLY A 256 22.91 14.70 -36.30
N GLY A 257 21.79 13.97 -36.17
CA GLY A 257 20.47 14.47 -36.48
C GLY A 257 19.86 15.34 -35.37
N ASN A 258 18.83 16.10 -35.72
CA ASN A 258 18.09 16.98 -34.80
C ASN A 258 16.70 16.40 -34.54
N TRP A 259 16.11 16.76 -33.41
CA TRP A 259 14.71 16.52 -33.12
C TRP A 259 13.83 17.60 -33.73
N GLU A 260 12.63 17.24 -34.17
CA GLU A 260 11.62 18.18 -34.63
C GLU A 260 10.31 17.87 -33.91
N VAL A 261 9.79 18.86 -33.19
CA VAL A 261 8.46 18.78 -32.57
C VAL A 261 7.44 19.05 -33.65
N LEU A 262 6.58 18.06 -33.89
CA LEU A 262 5.48 18.17 -34.84
C LEU A 262 4.32 18.83 -34.11
N LYS A 263 3.81 19.93 -34.66
CA LYS A 263 2.60 20.57 -34.14
C LYS A 263 1.38 19.80 -34.61
N ASP A 264 0.43 19.59 -33.71
CA ASP A 264 -0.94 19.20 -34.06
C ASP A 264 -1.56 20.23 -35.01
#